data_AF-A0A1G8EA70-F1
#
_entry.id   AF-A0A1G8EA70-F1
#
_cell.length_a   1.000
_cell.length_b   1.000
_cell.length_c   1.000
_cell.angle_alpha   90.00
_cell.angle_beta   90.00
_cell.angle_gamma   90.00
#
_symmetry.space_group_name_H-M   'P 1'
#
loop_
_entity.id
_entity.type
_entity.pdbx_description
1 polymer ?
#
loop_
_entity_poly.entity_id
_entity_poly.type
_entity_poly.pdbx_seq_one_letter_code
_entity_poly.pdbx_strand_id
1 'polypeptide(L)'
;MSSYIEAIFDQADIPENLDQTEAEVEATVYRATATRTGKYWTATVHDLPDGQVVRAQGSTWKEARNNALECVLELLGPTSGTVGVHLSPADPKLDKALKAVGAARTARAYAEQAERDAVRTAAHHLIGNGWSTRDAGSALGLSHQRISQIINQSTD
;
A
#
# COMPACT_ATOMS: atom_id res chain seq x y z
N MET A 1 -24.58 4.71 4.30
CA MET A 1 -23.95 4.52 2.98
C MET A 1 -23.37 5.82 2.43
N SER A 2 -24.12 6.93 2.41
CA SER A 2 -23.64 8.24 1.93
C SER A 2 -22.30 8.73 2.54
N SER A 3 -22.04 8.50 3.83
CA SER A 3 -20.79 8.94 4.48
C SER A 3 -19.52 8.23 3.99
N TYR A 4 -19.60 6.98 3.49
CA TYR A 4 -18.42 6.26 3.01
C TYR A 4 -18.06 6.71 1.58
N ILE A 5 -19.06 6.83 0.72
CA ILE A 5 -18.90 7.32 -0.66
C ILE A 5 -18.29 8.72 -0.66
N GLU A 6 -18.70 9.60 0.26
CA GLU A 6 -18.10 10.93 0.40
C GLU A 6 -16.62 10.87 0.83
N ALA A 7 -16.25 9.92 1.68
CA ALA A 7 -14.91 9.84 2.27
C ALA A 7 -13.83 9.35 1.29
N ILE A 8 -14.20 8.62 0.23
CA ILE A 8 -13.22 8.13 -0.75
C ILE A 8 -12.55 9.29 -1.50
N PHE A 9 -13.22 10.43 -1.62
CA PHE A 9 -12.74 11.64 -2.31
C PHE A 9 -11.80 12.50 -1.45
N ASP A 10 -11.66 12.19 -0.16
CA ASP A 10 -10.68 12.83 0.72
C ASP A 10 -9.33 12.08 0.73
N GLN A 11 -9.26 10.94 0.03
CA GLN A 11 -8.01 10.19 -0.15
C GLN A 11 -7.19 10.79 -1.28
N ALA A 12 -5.87 10.79 -1.11
CA ALA A 12 -4.95 11.11 -2.20
C ALA A 12 -5.09 10.10 -3.34
N ASP A 13 -4.93 10.57 -4.57
CA ASP A 13 -4.88 9.69 -5.72
C ASP A 13 -3.66 8.78 -5.64
N ILE A 14 -3.81 7.56 -6.18
CA ILE A 14 -2.67 6.67 -6.40
C ILE A 14 -1.84 7.33 -7.52
N PRO A 15 -0.58 7.70 -7.27
CA PRO A 15 0.24 8.35 -8.29
C PRO A 15 0.39 7.43 -9.51
N GLU A 16 0.16 7.96 -10.71
CA GLU A 16 0.26 7.20 -11.98
C GLU A 16 1.66 6.64 -12.23
N ASN A 17 2.69 7.28 -11.68
CA ASN A 17 4.07 6.82 -11.70
C ASN A 17 4.62 6.69 -10.27
N LEU A 18 4.47 5.50 -9.69
CA LEU A 18 5.23 5.12 -8.49
C LEU A 18 6.76 5.08 -8.75
N ASP A 19 7.18 5.07 -10.01
CA ASP A 19 8.59 4.97 -10.43
C ASP A 19 9.31 6.33 -10.58
N GLN A 20 8.62 7.48 -10.61
CA GLN A 20 9.25 8.75 -11.05
C GLN A 20 9.50 9.80 -9.95
N THR A 21 9.10 9.57 -8.69
CA THR A 21 9.16 10.61 -7.65
C THR A 21 10.32 10.53 -6.66
N GLU A 22 11.26 9.59 -6.79
CA GLU A 22 12.42 9.56 -5.89
C GLU A 22 13.70 9.52 -6.71
N ALA A 23 14.74 10.22 -6.22
CA ALA A 23 16.11 9.91 -6.61
C ALA A 23 16.27 8.38 -6.64
N GLU A 24 17.10 7.86 -7.54
CA GLU A 24 17.37 6.42 -7.72
C GLU A 24 17.91 5.80 -6.41
N VAL A 25 17.04 5.58 -5.43
CA VAL A 25 17.35 4.93 -4.16
C VAL A 25 17.22 3.46 -4.44
N GLU A 26 18.34 2.83 -4.75
CA GLU A 26 18.41 1.39 -4.93
C GLU A 26 17.89 0.71 -3.65
N ALA A 27 16.68 0.15 -3.69
CA ALA A 27 16.03 -0.48 -2.55
C ALA A 27 16.08 -2.00 -2.71
N THR A 28 16.87 -2.68 -1.88
CA THR A 28 16.96 -4.15 -1.87
C THR A 28 16.14 -4.70 -0.70
N VAL A 29 15.15 -5.55 -0.98
CA VAL A 29 14.32 -6.19 0.05
C VAL A 29 14.56 -7.69 0.08
N TYR A 30 15.14 -8.17 1.19
CA TYR A 30 15.36 -9.61 1.43
C TYR A 30 14.12 -10.28 2.01
N ARG A 31 13.90 -11.53 1.61
CA ARG A 31 12.76 -12.33 2.09
C ARG A 31 13.14 -13.09 3.34
N ALA A 32 12.26 -13.06 4.34
CA ALA A 32 12.43 -13.83 5.56
C ALA A 32 11.18 -14.64 5.89
N THR A 33 11.39 -15.81 6.49
CA THR A 33 10.32 -16.64 7.07
C THR A 33 10.44 -16.70 8.58
N ALA A 34 9.32 -16.58 9.30
CA ALA A 34 9.26 -16.66 10.75
C ALA A 34 8.50 -17.89 11.24
N THR A 35 9.08 -18.58 12.22
CA THR A 35 8.44 -19.65 12.99
C THR A 35 8.34 -19.23 14.45
N ARG A 36 7.24 -19.58 15.13
CA ARG A 36 7.09 -19.35 16.58
C ARG A 36 7.51 -20.60 17.35
N THR A 37 8.50 -20.45 18.23
CA THR A 37 9.00 -21.51 19.10
C THR A 37 8.92 -21.06 20.55
N GLY A 38 8.00 -21.67 21.32
CA GLY A 38 7.71 -21.23 22.68
C GLY A 38 7.25 -19.77 22.72
N LYS A 39 8.02 -18.91 23.40
CA LYS A 39 7.70 -17.49 23.56
C LYS A 39 8.32 -16.59 22.48
N TYR A 40 9.17 -17.12 21.61
CA TYR A 40 9.93 -16.32 20.66
C TYR A 40 9.54 -16.63 19.22
N TRP A 41 9.65 -15.61 18.38
CA TRP A 41 9.71 -15.73 16.93
C TRP A 41 11.16 -15.91 16.51
N THR A 42 11.41 -16.82 15.57
CA THR A 42 12.70 -16.97 14.89
C THR A 42 12.49 -16.64 13.42
N ALA A 43 13.07 -15.54 12.97
CA ALA A 43 13.12 -15.11 11.58
C ALA A 43 14.36 -15.70 10.91
N THR A 44 14.20 -16.28 9.72
CA THR A 44 15.29 -16.74 8.85
C THR A 44 15.23 -15.96 7.56
N VAL A 45 16.29 -15.21 7.25
CA VAL A 45 16.43 -14.45 6.01
C VAL A 45 17.11 -15.33 4.97
N HIS A 46 16.53 -15.36 3.78
CA HIS A 46 16.96 -16.18 2.65
C HIS A 46 17.58 -15.30 1.56
N ASP A 47 18.27 -15.94 0.62
CA ASP A 47 18.78 -15.32 -0.61
C ASP A 47 19.71 -14.12 -0.36
N LEU A 48 20.48 -14.16 0.72
CA LEU A 48 21.54 -13.17 0.97
C LEU A 48 22.76 -13.45 0.06
N PRO A 49 23.61 -12.44 -0.20
CA PRO A 49 24.84 -12.62 -0.97
C PRO A 49 25.69 -13.80 -0.47
N ASP A 50 26.40 -14.44 -1.38
CA ASP A 50 27.28 -15.60 -1.13
C ASP A 50 26.58 -16.82 -0.50
N GLY A 51 25.25 -16.90 -0.62
CA GLY A 51 24.45 -18.01 -0.08
C GLY A 51 24.34 -17.99 1.45
N GLN A 52 24.59 -16.84 2.07
CA GLN A 52 24.52 -16.69 3.52
C GLN A 52 23.08 -16.78 4.02
N VAL A 53 22.91 -17.19 5.27
CA VAL A 53 21.60 -17.28 5.94
C VAL A 53 21.71 -16.59 7.30
N VAL A 54 20.88 -15.57 7.50
CA VAL A 54 20.78 -14.85 8.77
C VAL A 54 19.59 -15.38 9.55
N ARG A 55 19.78 -15.58 10.86
CA ARG A 55 18.71 -15.90 11.79
C ARG A 55 18.68 -14.91 12.93
N ALA A 56 17.50 -14.38 13.23
CA ALA A 56 17.28 -13.47 14.33
C ALA A 56 16.06 -13.91 15.14
N GLN A 57 16.01 -13.51 16.42
CA GLN A 57 14.91 -13.83 17.32
C GLN A 57 14.30 -12.56 17.90
N GLY A 58 13.01 -12.63 18.23
CA GLY A 58 12.32 -11.56 18.95
C GLY A 58 11.11 -12.10 19.71
N SER A 59 10.71 -11.43 20.79
CA SER A 59 9.52 -11.80 21.56
C SER A 59 8.21 -11.48 20.81
N THR A 60 8.28 -10.53 19.87
CA THR A 60 7.17 -10.15 19.00
C THR A 60 7.53 -10.28 17.51
N TRP A 61 6.51 -10.29 16.65
CA TRP A 61 6.70 -10.29 15.19
C TRP A 61 7.52 -9.09 14.71
N LYS A 62 7.21 -7.90 15.25
CA LYS A 62 7.90 -6.64 14.92
C LYS A 62 9.38 -6.71 15.32
N GLU A 63 9.65 -7.19 16.54
CA GLU A 63 11.01 -7.33 17.05
C GLU A 63 11.81 -8.34 16.21
N ALA A 64 11.25 -9.51 15.90
CA ALA A 64 11.94 -10.49 15.04
C ALA A 64 12.26 -9.93 13.64
N ARG A 65 11.37 -9.12 13.05
CA ARG A 65 11.63 -8.45 11.78
C ARG A 65 12.74 -7.40 11.90
N ASN A 66 12.71 -6.58 12.94
CA ASN A 66 13.71 -5.54 13.17
C ASN A 66 15.10 -6.15 13.42
N ASN A 67 15.18 -7.15 14.29
CA ASN A 67 16.43 -7.85 14.59
C ASN A 67 16.96 -8.58 13.34
N ALA A 68 16.09 -9.13 12.49
CA ALA A 68 16.51 -9.71 11.22
C ALA A 68 17.10 -8.67 10.27
N LEU A 69 16.50 -7.47 10.19
CA LEU A 69 17.03 -6.37 9.40
C LEU A 69 18.41 -5.91 9.93
N GLU A 70 18.55 -5.75 11.25
CA GLU A 70 19.82 -5.38 11.87
C GLU A 70 20.92 -6.39 11.53
N CYS A 71 20.66 -7.69 11.69
CA CYS A 71 21.63 -8.72 11.32
C CYS A 71 21.97 -8.72 9.82
N VAL A 72 21.02 -8.41 8.93
CA VAL A 72 21.29 -8.27 7.49
C VAL A 72 22.17 -7.05 7.21
N LEU A 73 21.91 -5.92 7.86
CA LEU A 73 22.72 -4.71 7.70
C LEU A 73 24.15 -4.92 8.22
N GLU A 74 24.31 -5.60 9.36
CA GLU A 74 25.62 -5.98 9.88
C GLU A 74 26.39 -6.88 8.91
N LEU A 75 25.69 -7.82 8.27
CA LEU A 75 26.27 -8.74 7.30
C LEU A 75 26.73 -8.03 6.02
N LEU A 76 25.89 -7.16 5.46
CA LEU A 76 26.17 -6.44 4.22
C LEU A 76 27.19 -5.31 4.42
N GLY A 77 27.33 -4.80 5.65
CA GLY A 77 28.12 -3.62 5.93
C GLY A 77 27.51 -2.35 5.32
N PRO A 78 28.30 -1.27 5.16
CA PRO A 78 27.82 -0.03 4.56
C PRO A 78 27.33 -0.24 3.12
N THR A 79 26.04 0.01 2.87
CA THR A 79 25.43 -0.05 1.53
C THR A 79 25.04 1.35 1.04
N SER A 80 25.14 1.61 -0.27
CA SER A 80 24.66 2.85 -0.89
C SER A 80 23.13 2.91 -1.04
N GLY A 81 22.46 1.75 -0.96
CA GLY A 81 21.02 1.60 -1.10
C GLY A 81 20.26 1.43 0.21
N THR A 82 18.93 1.47 0.11
CA THR A 82 18.02 1.12 1.21
C THR A 82 17.87 -0.38 1.30
N VAL A 83 18.08 -0.96 2.48
CA VAL A 83 17.87 -2.39 2.71
C VAL A 83 16.62 -2.61 3.55
N GLY A 84 15.78 -3.56 3.13
CA GLY A 84 14.58 -3.98 3.83
C GLY A 84 14.51 -5.49 4.05
N VAL A 85 13.67 -5.90 5.01
CA VAL A 85 13.33 -7.30 5.24
C VAL A 85 11.81 -7.48 5.19
N HIS A 86 11.35 -8.31 4.26
CA HIS A 86 9.97 -8.75 4.20
C HIS A 86 9.79 -10.06 4.98
N LEU A 87 9.27 -9.95 6.20
CA LEU A 87 8.99 -11.12 7.04
C LEU A 87 7.62 -11.72 6.72
N SER A 88 7.60 -13.02 6.45
CA SER A 88 6.41 -13.84 6.18
C SER A 88 6.36 -15.05 7.13
N PRO A 89 5.19 -15.64 7.39
CA PRO A 89 5.11 -16.86 8.20
C PRO A 89 5.73 -18.05 7.47
N ALA A 90 6.40 -18.94 8.18
CA ALA A 90 6.88 -20.20 7.62
C ALA A 90 5.74 -21.18 7.28
N ASP A 91 4.57 -21.05 7.93
CA ASP A 91 3.36 -21.82 7.61
C ASP A 91 2.76 -21.31 6.28
N PRO A 92 2.73 -22.14 5.21
CA PRO A 92 2.23 -21.73 3.90
C PRO A 92 0.75 -21.32 3.92
N LYS A 93 -0.08 -21.89 4.80
CA LYS A 93 -1.50 -21.52 4.90
C LYS A 93 -1.65 -20.13 5.47
N LEU A 94 -0.86 -19.79 6.51
CA LEU A 94 -0.89 -18.47 7.12
C LEU A 94 -0.29 -17.40 6.20
N ASP A 95 0.82 -17.72 5.52
CA ASP A 95 1.41 -16.85 4.50
C ASP A 95 0.41 -16.54 3.38
N LYS A 96 -0.28 -17.56 2.84
CA LYS A 96 -1.34 -17.38 1.84
C LYS A 96 -2.46 -16.48 2.35
N ALA A 97 -2.91 -16.66 3.60
CA ALA A 97 -3.97 -15.84 4.18
C ALA A 97 -3.55 -14.36 4.32
N LEU A 98 -2.33 -14.09 4.78
CA LEU A 98 -1.82 -12.72 4.89
C LEU A 98 -1.63 -12.06 3.52
N LYS A 99 -1.12 -12.80 2.53
CA LYS A 99 -1.03 -12.34 1.14
C LYS A 99 -2.41 -12.00 0.57
N ALA A 100 -3.43 -12.81 0.84
CA ALA A 100 -4.80 -12.53 0.41
C ALA A 100 -5.34 -11.23 1.03
N VAL A 101 -5.05 -10.95 2.31
CA VAL A 101 -5.42 -9.68 2.95
C VAL A 101 -4.71 -8.49 2.26
N GLY A 102 -3.42 -8.63 1.95
CA GLY A 102 -2.68 -7.62 1.20
C GLY A 102 -3.30 -7.35 -0.17
N ALA A 103 -3.54 -8.40 -0.95
CA ALA A 103 -4.15 -8.31 -2.27
C ALA A 103 -5.55 -7.67 -2.22
N ALA A 104 -6.38 -8.02 -1.23
CA ALA A 104 -7.70 -7.41 -1.06
C ALA A 104 -7.62 -5.91 -0.73
N ARG A 105 -6.63 -5.49 0.08
CA ARG A 105 -6.41 -4.07 0.38
C ARG A 105 -5.94 -3.29 -0.85
N THR A 106 -5.01 -3.85 -1.61
CA THR A 106 -4.54 -3.26 -2.88
C THR A 106 -5.69 -3.16 -3.89
N ALA A 107 -6.46 -4.23 -4.07
CA ALA A 107 -7.61 -4.23 -4.97
C ALA A 107 -8.66 -3.18 -4.57
N ARG A 108 -8.94 -3.04 -3.26
CA ARG A 108 -9.83 -1.98 -2.76
C ARG A 108 -9.31 -0.58 -3.08
N ALA A 109 -8.02 -0.32 -2.86
CA ALA A 109 -7.43 0.99 -3.16
C ALA A 109 -7.56 1.35 -4.65
N TYR A 110 -7.28 0.40 -5.55
CA TYR A 110 -7.45 0.61 -7.00
C TYR A 110 -8.92 0.77 -7.41
N ALA A 111 -9.85 0.04 -6.77
CA ALA A 111 -11.27 0.21 -7.03
C ALA A 111 -11.78 1.60 -6.58
N GLU A 112 -11.34 2.07 -5.40
CA GLU A 112 -11.63 3.40 -4.90
C GLU A 112 -11.05 4.50 -5.82
N GLN A 113 -9.85 4.29 -6.39
CA GLN A 113 -9.28 5.19 -7.40
C GLN A 113 -10.13 5.22 -8.68
N ALA A 114 -10.46 4.06 -9.23
CA ALA A 114 -11.27 3.96 -10.44
C ALA A 114 -12.67 4.59 -10.26
N GLU A 115 -13.25 4.49 -9.06
CA GLU A 115 -14.50 5.18 -8.71
C GLU A 115 -14.33 6.70 -8.73
N ARG A 116 -13.27 7.24 -8.09
CA ARG A 116 -12.97 8.68 -8.12
C ARG A 116 -12.85 9.19 -9.56
N ASP A 117 -12.12 8.48 -10.41
CA ASP A 117 -11.88 8.87 -11.80
C ASP A 117 -13.17 8.84 -12.62
N ALA A 118 -13.96 7.77 -12.50
CA ALA A 118 -15.26 7.67 -13.16
C ALA A 118 -16.22 8.79 -12.73
N VAL A 119 -16.24 9.12 -11.44
CA VAL A 119 -17.07 10.22 -10.92
C VAL A 119 -16.59 11.58 -11.42
N ARG A 120 -15.29 11.85 -11.47
CA ARG A 120 -14.73 13.08 -12.06
C ARG A 120 -15.21 13.23 -13.50
N THR A 121 -15.03 12.19 -14.33
CA THR A 121 -15.48 12.18 -15.72
C THR A 121 -16.99 12.43 -15.83
N ALA A 122 -17.81 11.72 -15.04
CA ALA A 122 -19.25 11.88 -15.07
C ALA A 122 -19.70 13.28 -14.62
N ALA A 123 -19.11 13.84 -13.56
CA ALA A 123 -19.41 15.17 -13.07
C ALA A 123 -19.13 16.24 -14.14
N HIS A 124 -17.97 16.17 -14.81
CA HIS A 124 -17.65 17.09 -15.91
C HIS A 124 -18.65 16.97 -17.08
N HIS A 125 -19.05 15.76 -17.46
CA HIS A 125 -20.06 15.57 -18.51
C HIS A 125 -21.43 16.12 -18.10
N LEU A 126 -21.90 15.88 -16.88
CA LEU A 126 -23.21 16.37 -16.43
C LEU A 126 -23.25 17.90 -16.42
N ILE A 127 -22.24 18.54 -15.81
CA ILE A 127 -22.15 20.01 -15.78
C ILE A 127 -22.00 20.58 -17.19
N GLY A 128 -21.16 19.96 -18.04
CA GLY A 128 -21.00 20.37 -19.44
C GLY A 128 -22.29 20.27 -20.28
N ASN A 129 -23.22 19.39 -19.89
CA ASN A 129 -24.55 19.27 -20.49
C ASN A 129 -25.61 20.14 -19.79
N GLY A 130 -25.21 21.10 -18.95
CA GLY A 130 -26.10 22.09 -18.33
C GLY A 130 -26.81 21.61 -17.06
N TRP A 131 -26.42 20.48 -16.47
CA TRP A 131 -26.99 20.06 -15.19
C TRP A 131 -26.52 20.98 -14.06
N SER A 132 -27.39 21.22 -13.07
CA SER A 132 -26.98 21.92 -11.86
C SER A 132 -26.09 21.02 -10.99
N THR A 133 -25.23 21.59 -10.15
CA THR A 133 -24.41 20.82 -9.18
C THR A 133 -25.27 20.02 -8.20
N ARG A 134 -26.49 20.47 -7.92
CA ARG A 134 -27.45 19.75 -7.08
C ARG A 134 -28.01 18.52 -7.80
N ASP A 135 -28.37 18.64 -9.08
CA ASP A 135 -28.90 17.51 -9.86
C ASP A 135 -27.80 16.48 -10.13
N ALA A 136 -26.59 16.94 -10.47
CA ALA A 136 -25.42 16.07 -10.63
C ALA A 136 -25.08 15.33 -9.33
N GLY A 137 -25.12 16.02 -8.17
CA GLY A 137 -24.92 15.39 -6.87
C GLY A 137 -25.98 14.33 -6.58
N SER A 138 -27.25 14.64 -6.82
CA SER A 138 -28.35 13.69 -6.67
C SER A 138 -28.16 12.44 -7.56
N ALA A 139 -27.76 12.63 -8.82
CA ALA A 139 -27.53 11.54 -9.78
C ALA A 139 -26.32 10.66 -9.41
N LEU A 140 -25.26 11.26 -8.87
CA LEU A 140 -24.02 10.57 -8.50
C LEU A 140 -24.00 10.08 -7.05
N GLY A 141 -25.04 10.36 -6.27
CA GLY A 141 -25.10 9.99 -4.85
C GLY A 141 -24.16 10.80 -3.95
N LEU A 142 -23.80 12.02 -4.37
CA LEU A 142 -22.87 12.93 -3.71
C LEU A 142 -23.55 14.24 -3.32
N SER A 143 -22.99 14.92 -2.32
CA SER A 143 -23.39 16.28 -1.99
C SER A 143 -23.02 17.25 -3.11
N HIS A 144 -23.81 18.32 -3.26
CA HIS A 144 -23.51 19.39 -4.20
C HIS A 144 -22.16 20.07 -3.89
N GLN A 145 -21.74 20.11 -2.62
CA GLN A 145 -20.43 20.63 -2.21
C GLN A 145 -19.30 19.77 -2.78
N ARG A 146 -19.43 18.44 -2.71
CA ARG A 146 -18.46 17.51 -3.29
C ARG A 146 -18.37 17.65 -4.81
N ILE A 147 -19.51 17.79 -5.49
CA ILE A 147 -19.52 18.07 -6.93
C ILE A 147 -18.77 19.38 -7.23
N SER A 148 -19.04 20.45 -6.49
CA SER A 148 -18.32 21.72 -6.65
C SER A 148 -16.82 21.60 -6.40
N GLN A 149 -16.37 20.75 -5.46
CA GLN A 149 -14.94 20.50 -5.24
C GLN A 149 -14.33 19.76 -6.42
N ILE A 150 -14.97 18.69 -6.88
CA ILE A 150 -14.51 17.86 -8.00
C ILE A 150 -14.29 18.68 -9.27
N ILE A 151 -15.25 19.54 -9.63
CA ILE A 151 -15.15 20.35 -10.87
C ILE A 151 -14.11 21.48 -10.78
N ASN A 152 -13.70 21.86 -9.56
CA ASN A 152 -12.74 22.94 -9.32
C ASN A 152 -11.30 22.43 -9.13
N GLN A 153 -11.11 21.12 -8.95
CA GLN A 153 -9.80 20.51 -8.98
C GLN A 153 -9.40 20.36 -10.46
N SER A 154 -8.45 21.17 -10.93
CA SER A 154 -7.92 21.07 -12.29
C SER A 154 -7.36 19.67 -12.53
N THR A 155 -7.80 19.03 -13.60
CA THR A 155 -7.09 17.89 -14.20
C THR A 155 -5.82 18.45 -14.85
N ASP A 156 -4.74 18.54 -14.09
CA ASP A 156 -3.39 18.72 -14.66
C ASP A 156 -2.87 17.39 -15.24
#